data_AF-A0A661W0T2-F1
#
_entry.id   AF-A0A661W0T2-F1
#
_cell.length_a   1.000
_cell.length_b   1.000
_cell.length_c   1.000
_cell.angle_alpha   90.00
_cell.angle_beta   90.00
_cell.angle_gamma   90.00
#
_symmetry.space_group_name_H-M   'P 1'
#
loop_
_entity.id
_entity.type
_entity.pdbx_description
1 polymer ?
#
loop_
_entity_poly.entity_id
_entity_poly.type
_entity_poly.pdbx_seq_one_letter_code
_entity_poly.pdbx_strand_id
1 'polypeptide(L)'
;TTALLRALGIPARPAPLMAHPVTQWWGPPPDGSGFWANMDTAAGRSAYTESGDLWAHFPAAEEHKIGFWSPDADAPIHLDWWTEEPALWWEHYGASHCYTATSAGLAQAQADLATFAATGVVTPGGVSPNQPHYWLYSRGFSVDLTNVPLQGSFIISFPLPVESITYTQLLSVTHWTNHPEWVVHTYTTTQSNAETGESLTWYVIEMQHPLASCWAWMREQHSLEYENHGCDDYTGILNSVESMGGGVIPVGDDRLFIVWFPYGWYELPNRKLVMTLHGNGGCAEPLFRWWTELSGERNYAIVALQYAEEDPSTEDLIFDDSSQIYENLNTALGQLQTHCPVDDVPVILHGFSRGSARTFELAMTDRSDEGTKTFATFISDSGTGFAETGGEIPPFLEDAPPDAYSGARFWLYCGEQDHEGQTCIDMERMAQIILDLNGTIDDFYTNPTGGHGIFLTGEPGDPGPALTALFDYIDTIEPAAPGFRVFLPAVMVDYHF
;
A
#
# COMPACT_ATOMS: atom_id res chain seq x y z
N THR A 1 36.67 4.10 8.08
CA THR A 1 38.00 4.60 7.69
C THR A 1 37.97 6.05 7.24
N THR A 2 37.13 6.43 6.27
CA THR A 2 36.97 7.83 5.81
C THR A 2 36.76 8.84 6.92
N ALA A 3 35.83 8.58 7.86
CA ALA A 3 35.58 9.47 8.99
C ALA A 3 36.83 9.69 9.87
N LEU A 4 37.64 8.65 10.08
CA LEU A 4 38.89 8.74 10.85
C LEU A 4 39.95 9.58 10.11
N LEU A 5 40.08 9.40 8.79
CA LEU A 5 41.02 10.19 7.97
C LEU A 5 40.63 11.67 7.94
N ARG A 6 39.33 11.97 7.79
CA ARG A 6 38.80 13.34 7.87
C ARG A 6 39.06 13.95 9.25
N ALA A 7 38.87 13.19 10.34
CA ALA A 7 39.18 13.66 11.69
C ALA A 7 40.68 13.97 11.90
N LEU A 8 41.57 13.37 11.10
CA LEU A 8 43.01 13.64 11.08
C LEU A 8 43.40 14.76 10.10
N GLY A 9 42.43 15.43 9.46
CA GLY A 9 42.68 16.48 8.48
C GLY A 9 43.19 15.97 7.14
N ILE A 10 43.07 14.67 6.86
CA ILE A 10 43.44 14.06 5.58
C ILE A 10 42.18 14.03 4.70
N PRO A 11 42.19 14.70 3.53
CA PRO A 11 41.06 14.62 2.61
C PRO A 11 40.81 13.17 2.20
N ALA A 12 39.60 12.68 2.44
CA ALA A 12 39.22 11.31 2.15
C ALA A 12 37.73 11.23 1.76
N ARG A 13 37.41 10.33 0.84
CA ARG A 13 36.06 10.15 0.29
C ARG A 13 35.66 8.69 0.10
N PRO A 14 34.35 8.38 0.09
CA PRO A 14 33.84 7.13 -0.45
C PRO A 14 34.19 7.02 -1.93
N ALA A 15 34.69 5.86 -2.36
CA ALA A 15 34.81 5.53 -3.78
C ALA A 15 34.40 4.08 -3.95
N PRO A 16 33.11 3.74 -3.99
CA PRO A 16 32.71 2.35 -4.14
C PRO A 16 33.23 1.74 -5.45
N LEU A 17 33.84 0.56 -5.34
CA LEU A 17 34.02 -0.35 -6.47
C LEU A 17 32.63 -0.77 -6.92
N MET A 18 32.54 -1.19 -8.19
CA MET A 18 31.33 -1.81 -8.74
C MET A 18 30.79 -2.93 -7.84
N ALA A 19 31.65 -3.64 -7.08
CA ALA A 19 31.30 -4.73 -6.15
C ALA A 19 31.37 -4.40 -4.63
N HIS A 20 32.24 -3.50 -4.13
CA HIS A 20 32.39 -3.20 -2.69
C HIS A 20 32.90 -1.78 -2.39
N PRO A 21 32.59 -1.17 -1.23
CA PRO A 21 33.07 0.18 -0.89
C PRO A 21 34.61 0.22 -0.69
N VAL A 22 35.31 1.15 -1.36
CA VAL A 22 36.71 1.50 -1.03
C VAL A 22 36.82 2.92 -0.52
N THR A 23 37.89 3.17 0.26
CA THR A 23 38.21 4.50 0.76
C THR A 23 39.26 5.12 -0.14
N GLN A 24 38.97 6.30 -0.67
CA GLN A 24 39.93 7.16 -1.34
C GLN A 24 40.49 8.20 -0.37
N TRP A 25 41.79 8.50 -0.43
CA TRP A 25 42.38 9.62 0.30
C TRP A 25 43.42 10.35 -0.53
N TRP A 26 43.59 11.63 -0.24
CA TRP A 26 44.55 12.48 -0.93
C TRP A 26 45.96 12.20 -0.41
N GLY A 27 46.84 11.76 -1.31
CA GLY A 27 48.26 11.63 -1.08
C GLY A 27 49.01 12.83 -1.66
N PRO A 28 49.65 13.67 -0.83
CA PRO A 28 50.55 14.72 -1.31
C PRO A 28 51.99 14.17 -1.47
N PRO A 29 52.51 13.99 -2.69
CA PRO A 29 53.93 13.83 -2.94
C PRO A 29 54.75 15.08 -2.53
N PRO A 30 56.07 14.94 -2.36
CA PRO A 30 56.96 16.03 -1.93
C PRO A 30 57.00 17.25 -2.88
N ASP A 31 56.56 17.07 -4.13
CA ASP A 31 56.55 18.11 -5.15
C ASP A 31 55.28 18.99 -5.13
N GLY A 32 54.34 18.70 -4.24
CA GLY A 32 53.10 19.46 -4.10
C GLY A 32 52.05 19.17 -5.18
N SER A 33 52.34 18.25 -6.11
CA SER A 33 51.25 17.59 -6.85
C SER A 33 50.44 16.74 -5.87
N GLY A 34 49.26 16.29 -6.23
CA GLY A 34 48.49 15.39 -5.38
C GLY A 34 47.68 14.41 -6.18
N PHE A 35 47.45 13.25 -5.58
CA PHE A 35 46.76 12.13 -6.21
C PHE A 35 45.81 11.47 -5.22
N TRP A 36 44.76 10.83 -5.73
CA TRP A 36 43.86 10.01 -4.94
C TRP A 36 44.42 8.59 -4.85
N ALA A 37 44.71 8.13 -3.63
CA ALA A 37 45.08 6.76 -3.32
C ALA A 37 43.84 5.96 -2.88
N ASN A 38 43.78 4.67 -3.25
CA ASN A 38 42.64 3.80 -2.97
C ASN A 38 43.04 2.68 -1.99
N MET A 39 42.14 2.29 -1.09
CA MET A 39 42.35 1.15 -0.17
C MET A 39 41.12 0.25 -0.14
N ASP A 40 41.34 -1.02 -0.50
CA ASP A 40 40.32 -2.06 -0.40
C ASP A 40 40.24 -2.66 1.01
N THR A 41 39.34 -2.08 1.82
CA THR A 41 39.09 -2.53 3.18
C THR A 41 38.40 -3.89 3.27
N ALA A 42 37.64 -4.29 2.24
CA ALA A 42 36.94 -5.57 2.22
C ALA A 42 37.90 -6.71 1.87
N ALA A 43 38.72 -6.55 0.84
CA ALA A 43 39.77 -7.50 0.49
C ALA A 43 40.78 -7.67 1.64
N GLY A 44 41.16 -6.57 2.30
CA GLY A 44 42.01 -6.64 3.50
C GLY A 44 41.37 -7.41 4.65
N ARG A 45 40.05 -7.22 4.90
CA ARG A 45 39.31 -8.01 5.90
C ARG A 45 39.27 -9.50 5.55
N SER A 46 38.99 -9.84 4.29
CA SER A 46 38.97 -11.24 3.84
C SER A 46 40.34 -11.88 4.00
N ALA A 47 41.41 -11.21 3.55
CA ALA A 47 42.79 -11.68 3.70
C ALA A 47 43.19 -11.84 5.17
N TYR A 48 42.80 -10.92 6.06
CA TYR A 48 43.00 -11.06 7.51
C TYR A 48 42.22 -12.25 8.09
N THR A 49 40.98 -12.45 7.67
CA THR A 49 40.13 -13.56 8.15
C THR A 49 40.74 -14.91 7.76
N GLU A 50 41.33 -15.00 6.56
CA GLU A 50 41.97 -16.21 6.05
C GLU A 50 43.35 -16.48 6.67
N SER A 51 44.17 -15.44 6.86
CA SER A 51 45.58 -15.60 7.24
C SER A 51 45.91 -15.24 8.69
N GLY A 52 45.02 -14.51 9.37
CA GLY A 52 45.27 -13.92 10.70
C GLY A 52 46.33 -12.82 10.72
N ASP A 53 46.82 -12.38 9.56
CA ASP A 53 47.91 -11.41 9.45
C ASP A 53 47.39 -9.98 9.30
N LEU A 54 47.62 -9.13 10.32
CA LEU A 54 47.30 -7.71 10.26
C LEU A 54 48.17 -6.93 9.26
N TRP A 55 49.27 -7.53 8.79
CA TRP A 55 50.09 -7.01 7.69
C TRP A 55 49.64 -7.49 6.32
N ALA A 56 48.52 -8.20 6.20
CA ALA A 56 47.85 -8.40 4.93
C ALA A 56 47.52 -7.02 4.36
N HIS A 57 48.41 -6.53 3.49
CA HIS A 57 48.39 -5.19 2.93
C HIS A 57 46.98 -4.93 2.42
N PHE A 58 46.26 -3.96 3.00
CA PHE A 58 45.03 -3.47 2.38
C PHE A 58 45.43 -3.01 0.97
N PRO A 59 45.13 -3.79 -0.08
CA PRO A 59 45.79 -3.58 -1.35
C PRO A 59 45.28 -2.27 -1.94
N ALA A 60 46.18 -1.57 -2.63
CA ALA A 60 45.76 -0.45 -3.45
C ALA A 60 44.79 -1.00 -4.51
N ALA A 61 43.56 -0.51 -4.51
CA ALA A 61 42.64 -0.82 -5.59
C ALA A 61 43.09 -0.06 -6.83
N GLU A 62 43.25 -0.77 -7.95
CA GLU A 62 43.56 -0.16 -9.23
C GLU A 62 42.40 0.75 -9.65
N GLU A 63 42.71 1.92 -10.21
CA GLU A 63 41.72 2.97 -10.51
C GLU A 63 40.61 2.47 -11.45
N HIS A 64 40.94 1.59 -12.39
CA HIS A 64 39.97 0.97 -13.32
C HIS A 64 38.92 0.07 -12.65
N LYS A 65 39.10 -0.29 -11.37
CA LYS A 65 38.14 -1.10 -10.60
C LYS A 65 37.13 -0.24 -9.84
N ILE A 66 37.35 1.09 -9.79
CA ILE A 66 36.44 2.03 -9.14
C ILE A 66 35.24 2.26 -10.06
N GLY A 67 34.03 2.05 -9.52
CA GLY A 67 32.81 2.22 -10.30
C GLY A 67 32.40 3.68 -10.39
N PHE A 68 32.43 4.38 -9.25
CA PHE A 68 32.07 5.79 -9.15
C PHE A 68 32.63 6.40 -7.86
N TRP A 69 32.72 7.73 -7.82
CA TRP A 69 32.98 8.52 -6.62
C TRP A 69 32.08 9.75 -6.62
N SER A 70 31.68 10.19 -5.43
CA SER A 70 30.91 11.43 -5.32
C SER A 70 31.79 12.62 -5.75
N PRO A 71 31.27 13.55 -6.59
CA PRO A 71 31.91 14.84 -6.84
C PRO A 71 31.98 15.71 -5.57
N ASP A 72 31.15 15.41 -4.57
CA ASP A 72 31.21 16.01 -3.25
C ASP A 72 32.17 15.21 -2.34
N ALA A 73 33.27 15.86 -1.95
CA ALA A 73 34.29 15.28 -1.09
C ALA A 73 33.79 14.96 0.32
N ASP A 74 32.70 15.59 0.77
CA ASP A 74 32.11 15.40 2.09
C ASP A 74 31.02 14.33 2.12
N ALA A 75 30.63 13.79 0.96
CA ALA A 75 29.61 12.74 0.86
C ALA A 75 29.86 11.59 1.86
N PRO A 76 28.83 11.17 2.61
CA PRO A 76 28.95 10.06 3.55
C PRO A 76 29.09 8.71 2.82
N ILE A 77 29.72 7.72 3.48
CA ILE A 77 29.98 6.37 2.93
C ILE A 77 28.71 5.49 2.93
N HIS A 78 27.83 5.75 3.89
CA HIS A 78 26.49 5.15 4.05
C HIS A 78 25.54 6.33 4.30
N LEU A 79 24.37 6.28 3.66
CA LEU A 79 23.55 7.42 3.25
C LEU A 79 23.30 8.50 4.29
N ASP A 80 22.97 9.68 3.77
CA ASP A 80 22.34 10.79 4.49
C ASP A 80 21.33 10.28 5.50
N TRP A 81 21.74 10.40 6.76
CA TRP A 81 20.88 10.20 7.90
C TRP A 81 20.19 11.54 8.11
N TRP A 82 18.94 11.68 7.67
CA TRP A 82 18.11 12.74 8.21
C TRP A 82 17.79 12.36 9.65
N THR A 83 18.68 12.77 10.56
CA THR A 83 18.59 12.50 12.01
C THR A 83 17.29 13.02 12.64
N GLU A 84 16.57 13.87 11.93
CA GLU A 84 15.29 14.45 12.37
C GLU A 84 14.08 13.59 11.96
N GLU A 85 14.19 12.72 10.93
CA GLU A 85 13.11 11.82 10.46
C GLU A 85 13.67 10.43 10.03
N PRO A 86 13.71 9.44 10.93
CA PRO A 86 14.32 8.15 10.64
C PRO A 86 13.39 7.19 9.88
N ALA A 87 13.64 7.01 8.58
CA ALA A 87 13.17 5.83 7.84
C ALA A 87 14.16 4.67 8.03
N LEU A 88 13.70 3.45 8.34
CA LEU A 88 14.57 2.27 8.32
C LEU A 88 14.76 1.83 6.86
N TRP A 89 16.00 1.81 6.41
CA TRP A 89 16.36 1.39 5.06
C TRP A 89 17.46 0.33 5.14
N TRP A 90 17.36 -0.70 4.30
CA TRP A 90 18.30 -1.81 4.23
C TRP A 90 19.02 -1.77 2.89
N GLU A 91 20.34 -1.62 2.90
CA GLU A 91 21.14 -1.72 1.67
C GLU A 91 20.99 -3.12 1.06
N HIS A 92 20.63 -3.16 -0.22
CA HIS A 92 20.60 -4.39 -1.00
C HIS A 92 21.81 -4.41 -1.93
N TYR A 93 22.81 -5.22 -1.61
CA TYR A 93 24.06 -5.30 -2.37
C TYR A 93 23.89 -5.89 -3.79
N GLY A 94 22.71 -6.40 -4.12
CA GLY A 94 22.37 -6.87 -5.46
C GLY A 94 23.20 -8.08 -5.91
N ALA A 95 23.31 -8.25 -7.21
CA ALA A 95 24.11 -9.30 -7.83
C ALA A 95 24.75 -8.81 -9.13
N SER A 96 25.76 -9.52 -9.62
CA SER A 96 26.47 -9.14 -10.84
C SER A 96 26.85 -10.34 -11.71
N HIS A 97 26.81 -10.16 -13.02
CA HIS A 97 27.20 -11.14 -14.02
C HIS A 97 28.17 -10.55 -15.05
N CYS A 98 29.28 -11.24 -15.29
CA CYS A 98 30.28 -10.87 -16.29
C CYS A 98 30.18 -11.72 -17.57
N TYR A 99 30.09 -11.10 -18.74
CA TYR A 99 29.94 -11.78 -20.03
C TYR A 99 31.14 -11.50 -20.94
N THR A 100 31.46 -12.44 -21.82
CA THR A 100 32.52 -12.21 -22.83
C THR A 100 32.16 -11.04 -23.76
N ALA A 101 33.13 -10.22 -24.18
CA ALA A 101 32.96 -9.20 -25.22
C ALA A 101 32.79 -9.80 -26.63
N THR A 102 31.73 -10.59 -26.82
CA THR A 102 31.32 -11.16 -28.10
C THR A 102 29.87 -10.78 -28.38
N SER A 103 29.42 -10.86 -29.63
CA SER A 103 28.00 -10.63 -29.96
C SER A 103 27.05 -11.55 -29.19
N ALA A 104 27.47 -12.80 -28.94
CA ALA A 104 26.71 -13.73 -28.11
C ALA A 104 26.68 -13.31 -26.63
N GLY A 105 27.79 -12.82 -26.09
CA GLY A 105 27.85 -12.28 -24.73
C GLY A 105 26.99 -11.02 -24.55
N LEU A 106 26.99 -10.12 -25.54
CA LEU A 106 26.12 -8.94 -25.54
C LEU A 106 24.65 -9.32 -25.56
N ALA A 107 24.27 -10.27 -26.43
CA ALA A 107 22.89 -10.75 -26.52
C ALA A 107 22.42 -11.39 -25.20
N GLN A 108 23.30 -12.15 -24.53
CA GLN A 108 22.98 -12.71 -23.22
C GLN A 108 22.85 -11.61 -22.15
N ALA A 109 23.75 -10.62 -22.13
CA ALA A 109 23.66 -9.50 -21.20
C ALA A 109 22.35 -8.71 -21.37
N GLN A 110 21.90 -8.51 -22.62
CA GLN A 110 20.62 -7.86 -22.92
C GLN A 110 19.41 -8.70 -22.49
N ALA A 111 19.46 -10.02 -22.66
CA ALA A 111 18.40 -10.93 -22.22
C ALA A 111 18.29 -10.97 -20.68
N ASP A 112 19.42 -10.98 -19.99
CA ASP A 112 19.47 -10.97 -18.52
C ASP A 112 19.03 -9.61 -17.97
N LEU A 113 19.34 -8.50 -18.66
CA LEU A 113 18.82 -7.17 -18.33
C LEU A 113 17.29 -7.10 -18.45
N ALA A 114 16.71 -7.70 -19.49
CA ALA A 114 15.26 -7.78 -19.66
C ALA A 114 14.62 -8.68 -18.57
N THR A 115 15.29 -9.77 -18.19
CA THR A 115 14.86 -10.63 -17.08
C THR A 115 14.88 -9.89 -15.76
N PHE A 116 15.92 -9.10 -15.52
CA PHE A 116 16.01 -8.23 -14.34
C PHE A 116 14.87 -7.21 -14.30
N ALA A 117 14.57 -6.53 -15.41
CA ALA A 117 13.47 -5.58 -15.47
C ALA A 117 12.10 -6.20 -15.12
N ALA A 118 11.92 -7.50 -15.35
CA ALA A 118 10.70 -8.23 -15.00
C ALA A 118 10.71 -8.79 -13.56
N THR A 119 11.87 -9.18 -13.04
CA THR A 119 11.96 -10.03 -11.83
C THR A 119 12.76 -9.44 -10.67
N GLY A 120 13.54 -8.39 -10.91
CA GLY A 120 14.50 -7.83 -9.94
C GLY A 120 15.75 -8.68 -9.73
N VAL A 121 15.90 -9.81 -10.43
CA VAL A 121 16.99 -10.76 -10.20
C VAL A 121 18.06 -10.65 -11.28
N VAL A 122 19.32 -10.50 -10.85
CA VAL A 122 20.50 -10.73 -11.69
C VAL A 122 21.13 -12.05 -11.28
N THR A 123 21.33 -12.96 -12.24
CA THR A 123 22.01 -14.24 -11.98
C THR A 123 23.49 -13.98 -11.70
N PRO A 124 24.03 -14.28 -10.51
CA PRO A 124 25.43 -14.00 -10.21
C PRO A 124 26.38 -14.92 -10.98
N GLY A 125 27.55 -14.42 -11.34
CA GLY A 125 28.65 -15.23 -11.88
C GLY A 125 29.26 -14.68 -13.17
N GLY A 126 29.65 -15.58 -14.07
CA GLY A 126 30.18 -15.21 -15.38
C GLY A 126 31.68 -15.49 -15.58
N VAL A 127 32.26 -14.85 -16.59
CA VAL A 127 33.67 -15.01 -16.97
C VAL A 127 34.61 -14.12 -16.14
N SER A 128 35.91 -14.44 -16.14
CA SER A 128 36.91 -13.62 -15.46
C SER A 128 37.00 -12.22 -16.09
N PRO A 129 37.03 -11.13 -15.30
CA PRO A 129 37.04 -9.75 -15.81
C PRO A 129 38.41 -9.28 -16.33
N ASN A 130 39.34 -10.19 -16.61
CA ASN A 130 40.73 -9.87 -16.99
C ASN A 130 40.90 -9.58 -18.50
N GLN A 131 39.80 -9.51 -19.25
CA GLN A 131 39.72 -9.23 -20.68
C GLN A 131 38.51 -8.32 -20.92
N PRO A 132 38.40 -7.66 -22.10
CA PRO A 132 37.20 -6.92 -22.45
C PRO A 132 35.93 -7.76 -22.24
N HIS A 133 34.94 -7.17 -21.57
CA HIS A 133 33.75 -7.88 -21.12
C HIS A 133 32.56 -6.94 -21.05
N TYR A 134 31.36 -7.53 -21.11
CA TYR A 134 30.15 -6.83 -20.69
C TYR A 134 29.89 -7.16 -19.23
N TRP A 135 29.41 -6.19 -18.48
CA TRP A 135 29.08 -6.40 -17.08
C TRP A 135 27.66 -5.90 -16.81
N LEU A 136 26.82 -6.80 -16.29
CA LEU A 136 25.52 -6.45 -15.72
C LEU A 136 25.64 -6.51 -14.19
N TYR A 137 25.30 -5.43 -13.50
CA TYR A 137 25.24 -5.43 -12.04
C TYR A 137 24.00 -4.69 -11.54
N SER A 138 23.46 -5.15 -10.41
CA SER A 138 22.40 -4.48 -9.67
C SER A 138 22.88 -4.09 -8.28
N ARG A 139 22.30 -3.02 -7.75
CA ARG A 139 22.40 -2.57 -6.36
C ARG A 139 21.07 -1.93 -6.00
N GLY A 140 20.80 -1.73 -4.73
CA GLY A 140 19.67 -0.90 -4.35
C GLY A 140 19.45 -0.91 -2.85
N PHE A 141 18.20 -0.76 -2.46
CA PHE A 141 17.82 -0.74 -1.05
C PHE A 141 16.37 -1.14 -0.90
N SER A 142 16.03 -1.53 0.32
CA SER A 142 14.67 -1.66 0.78
C SER A 142 14.36 -0.51 1.71
N VAL A 143 13.16 0.06 1.60
CA VAL A 143 12.65 1.03 2.56
C VAL A 143 11.55 0.35 3.34
N ASP A 144 11.65 0.43 4.65
CA ASP A 144 10.54 0.12 5.54
C ASP A 144 9.66 1.35 5.68
N LEU A 145 8.47 1.28 5.11
CA LEU A 145 7.52 2.39 5.13
C LEU A 145 6.76 2.54 6.45
N THR A 146 6.89 1.60 7.39
CA THR A 146 6.20 1.72 8.69
C THR A 146 6.72 2.89 9.54
N ASN A 147 7.78 3.58 9.11
CA ASN A 147 8.37 4.73 9.79
C ASN A 147 8.54 5.95 8.86
N VAL A 148 7.79 6.02 7.75
CA VAL A 148 7.88 7.15 6.80
C VAL A 148 6.53 7.88 6.66
N PRO A 149 5.93 8.40 7.74
CA PRO A 149 4.54 8.83 7.70
C PRO A 149 4.34 10.20 7.00
N LEU A 150 5.39 10.81 6.45
CA LEU A 150 5.36 12.21 5.98
C LEU A 150 5.85 12.44 4.55
N GLN A 151 6.49 11.46 3.90
CA GLN A 151 7.06 11.66 2.57
C GLN A 151 6.10 11.10 1.50
N GLY A 152 5.20 11.97 1.04
CA GLY A 152 4.29 11.68 -0.08
C GLY A 152 5.00 11.45 -1.42
N SER A 153 6.30 11.73 -1.51
CA SER A 153 7.15 11.44 -2.65
C SER A 153 8.58 11.12 -2.23
N PHE A 154 9.28 10.36 -3.06
CA PHE A 154 10.69 10.00 -2.89
C PHE A 154 11.45 10.26 -4.18
N ILE A 155 12.68 10.74 -4.05
CA ILE A 155 13.63 10.83 -5.16
C ILE A 155 14.74 9.84 -4.87
N ILE A 156 14.89 8.87 -5.76
CA ILE A 156 15.92 7.84 -5.66
C ILE A 156 16.93 8.05 -6.76
N SER A 157 18.21 8.20 -6.39
CA SER A 157 19.29 8.48 -7.34
C SER A 157 20.34 7.38 -7.29
N PHE A 158 20.62 6.77 -8.43
CA PHE A 158 21.64 5.74 -8.60
C PHE A 158 22.79 6.27 -9.46
N PRO A 159 24.04 6.16 -8.99
CA PRO A 159 25.17 6.65 -9.74
C PRO A 159 25.41 5.76 -10.96
N LEU A 160 25.57 6.40 -12.11
CA LEU A 160 25.95 5.75 -13.35
C LEU A 160 27.47 5.83 -13.54
N PRO A 161 28.09 4.82 -14.18
CA PRO A 161 29.49 4.86 -14.55
C PRO A 161 29.82 6.14 -15.31
N VAL A 162 30.90 6.80 -14.93
CA VAL A 162 31.30 8.07 -15.54
C VAL A 162 32.04 7.77 -16.84
N GLU A 163 31.60 8.34 -17.96
CA GLU A 163 32.30 8.20 -19.26
C GLU A 163 33.73 8.76 -19.22
N SER A 164 34.07 9.57 -18.22
CA SER A 164 35.44 10.08 -18.00
C SER A 164 36.40 9.03 -17.42
N ILE A 165 35.90 7.91 -16.92
CA ILE A 165 36.72 6.73 -16.59
C ILE A 165 36.97 6.01 -17.92
N THR A 166 38.22 6.03 -18.37
CA THR A 166 38.64 5.70 -19.75
C THR A 166 38.36 4.25 -20.19
N TYR A 167 37.83 3.43 -19.29
CA TYR A 167 37.74 1.97 -19.43
C TYR A 167 36.30 1.44 -19.35
N THR A 168 35.29 2.32 -19.21
CA THR A 168 33.89 1.93 -19.07
C THR A 168 32.96 2.76 -19.93
N GLN A 169 32.08 2.09 -20.67
CA GLN A 169 30.98 2.72 -21.39
C GLN A 169 29.64 2.21 -20.85
N LEU A 170 28.72 3.13 -20.52
CA LEU A 170 27.35 2.77 -20.21
C LEU A 170 26.63 2.31 -21.48
N LEU A 171 26.09 1.09 -21.49
CA LEU A 171 25.29 0.58 -22.61
C LEU A 171 23.79 0.74 -22.35
N SER A 172 23.34 0.43 -21.14
CA SER A 172 21.93 0.52 -20.76
C SER A 172 21.76 0.60 -19.25
N VAL A 173 20.65 1.20 -18.82
CA VAL A 173 20.20 1.23 -17.43
C VAL A 173 18.71 0.91 -17.39
N THR A 174 18.30 0.14 -16.40
CA THR A 174 16.90 -0.10 -16.07
C THR A 174 16.74 -0.21 -14.55
N HIS A 175 15.51 -0.34 -14.08
CA HIS A 175 15.22 -0.59 -12.68
C HIS A 175 14.12 -1.63 -12.54
N TRP A 176 14.02 -2.16 -11.34
CA TRP A 176 12.92 -2.99 -10.88
C TRP A 176 12.49 -2.53 -9.50
N THR A 177 11.19 -2.53 -9.29
CA THR A 177 10.55 -2.27 -8.00
C THR A 177 9.34 -3.20 -7.91
N ASN A 178 8.99 -3.63 -6.70
CA ASN A 178 7.74 -4.32 -6.46
C ASN A 178 6.51 -3.37 -6.41
N HIS A 179 6.74 -2.08 -6.64
CA HIS A 179 5.72 -1.03 -6.78
C HIS A 179 5.97 -0.16 -8.03
N PRO A 180 5.83 -0.70 -9.25
CA PRO A 180 6.01 0.07 -10.48
C PRO A 180 4.99 1.20 -10.64
N GLU A 181 3.81 1.07 -10.03
CA GLU A 181 2.73 2.05 -10.04
C GLU A 181 3.06 3.34 -9.29
N TRP A 182 4.11 3.34 -8.48
CA TRP A 182 4.58 4.52 -7.76
C TRP A 182 5.55 5.38 -8.57
N VAL A 183 6.13 4.83 -9.64
CA VAL A 183 7.13 5.52 -10.45
C VAL A 183 6.44 6.57 -11.31
N VAL A 184 6.65 7.84 -10.98
CA VAL A 184 6.07 8.97 -11.71
C VAL A 184 6.96 9.36 -12.89
N HIS A 185 8.27 9.39 -12.65
CA HIS A 185 9.21 9.85 -13.65
C HIS A 185 10.58 9.20 -13.47
N THR A 186 11.28 8.96 -14.58
CA THR A 186 12.68 8.52 -14.57
C THR A 186 13.48 9.32 -15.57
N TYR A 187 14.67 9.78 -15.16
CA TYR A 187 15.55 10.59 -15.99
C TYR A 187 17.00 10.43 -15.58
N THR A 188 17.90 11.01 -16.37
CA THR A 188 19.31 11.16 -15.99
C THR A 188 19.66 12.62 -15.75
N THR A 189 20.49 12.88 -14.76
CA THR A 189 21.02 14.22 -14.46
C THR A 189 22.50 14.13 -14.12
N THR A 190 23.26 15.21 -14.32
CA THR A 190 24.69 15.25 -14.03
C THR A 190 24.97 16.28 -12.95
N GLN A 191 25.62 15.84 -11.88
CA GLN A 191 26.16 16.71 -10.83
C GLN A 191 27.63 16.97 -11.11
N SER A 192 28.04 18.24 -11.02
CA SER A 192 29.43 18.65 -11.22
C SER A 192 29.91 19.51 -10.05
N ASN A 193 31.17 19.36 -9.66
CA ASN A 193 31.83 20.18 -8.66
C ASN A 193 32.81 21.15 -9.34
N ALA A 194 32.60 22.45 -9.15
CA ALA A 194 33.42 23.48 -9.77
C ALA A 194 34.84 23.59 -9.19
N GLU A 195 35.05 23.17 -7.94
CA GLU A 195 36.35 23.21 -7.27
C GLU A 195 37.25 22.04 -7.68
N THR A 196 36.68 20.84 -7.81
CA THR A 196 37.43 19.65 -8.22
C THR A 196 37.43 19.42 -9.72
N GLY A 197 36.48 20.01 -10.45
CA GLY A 197 36.26 19.76 -11.88
C GLY A 197 35.64 18.39 -12.18
N GLU A 198 35.25 17.63 -11.16
CA GLU A 198 34.68 16.29 -11.29
C GLU A 198 33.16 16.35 -11.55
N SER A 199 32.66 15.31 -12.23
CA SER A 199 31.23 15.15 -12.49
C SER A 199 30.79 13.69 -12.35
N LEU A 200 29.52 13.49 -11.99
CA LEU A 200 28.87 12.19 -11.86
C LEU A 200 27.45 12.27 -12.44
N THR A 201 27.11 11.31 -13.29
CA THR A 201 25.76 11.17 -13.83
C THR A 201 24.94 10.24 -12.93
N TRP A 202 23.71 10.65 -12.65
CA TRP A 202 22.74 9.94 -11.82
C TRP A 202 21.58 9.46 -12.69
N TYR A 203 21.15 8.22 -12.48
CA TYR A 203 19.84 7.73 -12.88
C TYR A 203 18.85 7.98 -11.75
N VAL A 204 17.84 8.78 -12.01
CA VAL A 204 16.89 9.26 -11.01
C VAL A 204 15.53 8.61 -11.25
N ILE A 205 14.91 8.14 -10.18
CA ILE A 205 13.55 7.62 -10.11
C ILE A 205 12.77 8.50 -9.14
N GLU A 206 11.79 9.23 -9.65
CA GLU A 206 10.81 9.96 -8.85
C GLU A 206 9.61 9.07 -8.58
N MET A 207 9.26 8.94 -7.31
CA MET A 207 8.18 8.10 -6.85
C MET A 207 7.19 8.92 -6.04
N GLN A 208 5.90 8.58 -6.15
CA GLN A 208 4.84 9.19 -5.37
C GLN A 208 4.01 8.12 -4.68
N HIS A 209 3.79 8.29 -3.38
CA HIS A 209 2.95 7.40 -2.60
C HIS A 209 1.46 7.68 -2.93
N PRO A 210 0.62 6.65 -3.19
CA PRO A 210 -0.82 6.79 -3.43
C PRO A 210 -1.63 7.50 -2.33
N LEU A 211 -1.04 7.80 -1.17
CA LEU A 211 -1.71 8.52 -0.08
C LEU A 211 -1.91 9.98 -0.39
N ALA A 212 -0.90 10.59 -1.03
CA ALA A 212 -0.99 11.97 -1.46
C ALA A 212 -2.09 12.13 -2.52
N SER A 213 -2.22 11.15 -3.43
CA SER A 213 -3.28 11.15 -4.43
C SER A 213 -4.66 10.85 -3.85
N CYS A 214 -4.79 9.88 -2.94
CA CYS A 214 -6.07 9.55 -2.29
C CYS A 214 -6.63 10.74 -1.51
N TRP A 215 -5.81 11.37 -0.65
CA TRP A 215 -6.24 12.55 0.11
C TRP A 215 -6.50 13.77 -0.77
N ALA A 216 -5.70 13.98 -1.82
CA ALA A 216 -5.96 15.06 -2.77
C ALA A 216 -7.30 14.84 -3.49
N TRP A 217 -7.56 13.62 -3.95
CA TRP A 217 -8.81 13.25 -4.60
C TRP A 217 -10.00 13.39 -3.66
N MET A 218 -9.94 12.86 -2.42
CA MET A 218 -11.05 12.99 -1.46
C MET A 218 -11.36 14.46 -1.16
N ARG A 219 -10.35 15.33 -1.01
CA ARG A 219 -10.56 16.77 -0.82
C ARG A 219 -11.14 17.45 -2.05
N GLU A 220 -10.72 17.03 -3.25
CA GLU A 220 -11.23 17.58 -4.51
C GLU A 220 -12.70 17.18 -4.75
N GLN A 221 -13.07 15.94 -4.40
CA GLN A 221 -14.43 15.44 -4.56
C GLN A 221 -15.35 15.79 -3.39
N HIS A 222 -14.81 16.28 -2.27
CA HIS A 222 -15.61 16.63 -1.11
C HIS A 222 -16.63 17.70 -1.48
N SER A 223 -17.90 17.32 -1.42
CA SER A 223 -19.02 18.24 -1.57
C SER A 223 -19.92 18.12 -0.34
N LEU A 224 -20.68 19.18 -0.05
CA LEU A 224 -21.81 19.17 0.87
C LEU A 224 -23.09 19.63 0.15
N GLU A 225 -23.00 19.86 -1.16
CA GLU A 225 -24.11 20.30 -2.01
C GLU A 225 -24.90 19.08 -2.49
N TYR A 226 -25.69 18.50 -1.59
CA TYR A 226 -26.60 17.40 -1.90
C TYR A 226 -28.01 17.82 -1.50
N GLU A 227 -28.88 18.00 -2.49
CA GLU A 227 -30.27 18.40 -2.24
C GLU A 227 -31.10 17.18 -1.81
N ASN A 228 -32.05 17.38 -0.90
CA ASN A 228 -33.07 16.39 -0.52
C ASN A 228 -32.52 15.06 0.06
N HIS A 229 -31.33 15.04 0.65
CA HIS A 229 -30.82 13.80 1.28
C HIS A 229 -31.52 13.46 2.61
N GLY A 230 -32.42 14.32 3.11
CA GLY A 230 -33.30 14.05 4.24
C GLY A 230 -32.62 13.97 5.62
N CYS A 231 -31.37 14.42 5.73
CA CYS A 231 -30.54 14.24 6.94
C CYS A 231 -29.97 15.55 7.50
N ASP A 232 -30.72 16.65 7.39
CA ASP A 232 -30.34 17.99 7.86
C ASP A 232 -29.95 18.01 9.36
N ASP A 233 -30.56 17.15 10.18
CA ASP A 233 -30.23 17.04 11.60
C ASP A 233 -28.80 16.49 11.85
N TYR A 234 -28.18 15.87 10.84
CA TYR A 234 -26.86 15.25 10.91
C TYR A 234 -25.78 15.98 10.12
N THR A 235 -26.05 17.15 9.51
CA THR A 235 -25.06 17.92 8.75
C THR A 235 -23.80 18.25 9.56
N GLY A 236 -23.92 18.35 10.90
CA GLY A 236 -22.77 18.50 11.79
C GLY A 236 -21.72 17.39 11.67
N ILE A 237 -22.14 16.16 11.36
CA ILE A 237 -21.26 15.02 11.11
C ILE A 237 -20.53 15.23 9.78
N LEU A 238 -21.25 15.56 8.69
CA LEU A 238 -20.65 15.81 7.38
C LEU A 238 -19.59 16.92 7.43
N ASN A 239 -19.87 18.01 8.15
CA ASN A 239 -18.93 19.11 8.36
C ASN A 239 -17.64 18.70 9.07
N SER A 240 -17.64 17.58 9.81
CA SER A 240 -16.46 17.07 10.51
C SER A 240 -15.63 16.12 9.66
N VAL A 241 -16.20 15.51 8.61
CA VAL A 241 -15.57 14.45 7.81
C VAL A 241 -14.26 14.93 7.18
N GLU A 242 -14.23 16.12 6.56
CA GLU A 242 -13.02 16.68 5.96
C GLU A 242 -11.91 16.86 7.01
N SER A 243 -12.26 17.38 8.18
CA SER A 243 -11.30 17.59 9.28
C SER A 243 -10.71 16.30 9.85
N MET A 244 -11.43 15.18 9.69
CA MET A 244 -10.99 13.83 10.04
C MET A 244 -10.13 13.17 8.94
N GLY A 245 -9.90 13.86 7.81
CA GLY A 245 -9.19 13.32 6.65
C GLY A 245 -10.05 12.42 5.76
N GLY A 246 -11.37 12.47 5.93
CA GLY A 246 -12.35 11.80 5.07
C GLY A 246 -12.87 12.68 3.94
N GLY A 247 -13.80 12.15 3.16
CA GLY A 247 -14.52 12.85 2.11
C GLY A 247 -16.00 12.48 2.09
N VAL A 248 -16.80 13.37 1.50
CA VAL A 248 -18.20 13.11 1.17
C VAL A 248 -18.28 13.23 -0.34
N ILE A 249 -18.59 12.13 -1.02
CA ILE A 249 -18.29 11.96 -2.44
C ILE A 249 -19.57 11.56 -3.17
N PRO A 250 -19.93 12.23 -4.28
CA PRO A 250 -21.09 11.86 -5.07
C PRO A 250 -20.93 10.48 -5.71
N VAL A 251 -22.03 9.74 -5.79
CA VAL A 251 -22.12 8.44 -6.46
C VAL A 251 -23.47 8.30 -7.14
N GLY A 252 -23.50 7.70 -8.33
CA GLY A 252 -24.70 7.71 -9.18
C GLY A 252 -25.11 9.12 -9.55
N ASP A 253 -26.40 9.30 -9.85
CA ASP A 253 -26.95 10.59 -10.26
C ASP A 253 -27.19 11.52 -9.05
N ASP A 254 -27.78 10.99 -7.98
CA ASP A 254 -28.29 11.80 -6.84
C ASP A 254 -27.96 11.18 -5.46
N ARG A 255 -26.88 10.39 -5.35
CA ARG A 255 -26.44 9.77 -4.09
C ARG A 255 -25.05 10.23 -3.67
N LEU A 256 -24.68 9.88 -2.45
CA LEU A 256 -23.35 10.13 -1.90
C LEU A 256 -22.88 8.95 -1.07
N PHE A 257 -21.57 8.87 -0.87
CA PHE A 257 -20.99 8.10 0.21
C PHE A 257 -20.03 8.96 1.04
N ILE A 258 -20.01 8.67 2.34
CA ILE A 258 -19.04 9.22 3.28
C ILE A 258 -17.90 8.23 3.37
N VAL A 259 -16.67 8.67 3.10
CA VAL A 259 -15.47 7.83 3.23
C VAL A 259 -14.52 8.39 4.26
N TRP A 260 -13.90 7.52 5.05
CA TRP A 260 -12.84 7.88 5.98
C TRP A 260 -11.83 6.76 6.16
N PHE A 261 -10.58 7.15 6.32
CA PHE A 261 -9.48 6.26 6.67
C PHE A 261 -8.89 6.69 8.01
N PRO A 262 -8.68 5.78 8.97
CA PRO A 262 -8.03 6.12 10.22
C PRO A 262 -6.59 6.59 9.99
N TYR A 263 -6.08 7.37 10.95
CA TYR A 263 -4.70 7.82 10.91
C TYR A 263 -3.74 6.62 10.88
N GLY A 264 -2.76 6.65 9.97
CA GLY A 264 -1.82 5.54 9.79
C GLY A 264 -2.45 4.25 9.23
N TRP A 265 -3.70 4.27 8.75
CA TRP A 265 -4.42 3.07 8.28
C TRP A 265 -3.60 2.22 7.31
N TYR A 266 -2.87 2.87 6.42
CA TYR A 266 -2.09 2.27 5.35
C TYR A 266 -0.84 1.53 5.83
N GLU A 267 -0.44 1.72 7.08
CA GLU A 267 0.67 1.04 7.75
C GLU A 267 0.19 -0.17 8.57
N LEU A 268 -1.13 -0.36 8.70
CA LEU A 268 -1.68 -1.43 9.50
C LEU A 268 -1.56 -2.78 8.77
N PRO A 269 -1.12 -3.84 9.46
CA PRO A 269 -0.98 -5.16 8.84
C PRO A 269 -2.33 -5.80 8.49
N ASN A 270 -3.41 -5.40 9.17
CA ASN A 270 -4.73 -6.03 9.09
C ASN A 270 -5.80 -5.04 8.62
N ARG A 271 -5.56 -4.36 7.49
CA ARG A 271 -6.53 -3.40 6.93
C ARG A 271 -7.86 -4.06 6.60
N LYS A 272 -8.94 -3.30 6.80
CA LYS A 272 -10.33 -3.66 6.49
C LYS A 272 -11.04 -2.43 5.95
N LEU A 273 -11.89 -2.64 4.95
CA LEU A 273 -12.79 -1.63 4.42
C LEU A 273 -14.23 -2.07 4.74
N VAL A 274 -14.91 -1.34 5.62
CA VAL A 274 -16.31 -1.57 5.95
C VAL A 274 -17.18 -0.64 5.13
N MET A 275 -18.00 -1.19 4.25
CA MET A 275 -19.07 -0.48 3.57
C MET A 275 -20.37 -0.70 4.35
N THR A 276 -21.07 0.36 4.75
CA THR A 276 -22.23 0.27 5.64
C THR A 276 -23.49 0.91 5.05
N LEU A 277 -24.63 0.25 5.26
CA LEU A 277 -25.98 0.69 4.89
C LEU A 277 -26.79 1.05 6.14
N HIS A 278 -27.42 2.23 6.13
CA HIS A 278 -28.27 2.69 7.22
C HIS A 278 -29.64 2.01 7.23
N GLY A 279 -30.41 2.24 8.30
CA GLY A 279 -31.78 1.72 8.45
C GLY A 279 -32.85 2.66 7.90
N ASN A 280 -34.10 2.43 8.34
CA ASN A 280 -35.28 3.21 7.94
C ASN A 280 -35.20 4.71 8.29
N GLY A 281 -34.35 5.08 9.25
CA GLY A 281 -34.11 6.48 9.61
C GLY A 281 -33.38 7.29 8.52
N GLY A 282 -32.90 6.64 7.46
CA GLY A 282 -32.59 7.32 6.21
C GLY A 282 -31.22 7.97 6.08
N CYS A 283 -30.33 7.85 7.08
CA CYS A 283 -29.10 8.66 7.11
C CYS A 283 -27.82 7.83 7.24
N ALA A 284 -26.85 8.08 6.36
CA ALA A 284 -25.52 7.47 6.39
C ALA A 284 -24.64 7.99 7.54
N GLU A 285 -24.87 9.23 7.98
CA GLU A 285 -24.05 9.95 8.95
C GLU A 285 -24.01 9.30 10.34
N PRO A 286 -25.13 8.87 10.94
CA PRO A 286 -25.09 8.20 12.24
C PRO A 286 -24.31 6.88 12.18
N LEU A 287 -24.46 6.11 11.11
CA LEU A 287 -23.72 4.86 10.93
C LEU A 287 -22.23 5.12 10.76
N PHE A 288 -21.86 6.11 9.94
CA PHE A 288 -20.48 6.58 9.82
C PHE A 288 -19.90 6.93 11.19
N ARG A 289 -20.62 7.72 11.97
CA ARG A 289 -20.18 8.14 13.30
C ARG A 289 -20.03 6.96 14.26
N TRP A 290 -21.00 6.05 14.31
CA TRP A 290 -20.90 4.87 15.17
C TRP A 290 -19.71 3.99 14.82
N TRP A 291 -19.49 3.72 13.54
CA TRP A 291 -18.32 2.95 13.11
C TRP A 291 -17.00 3.63 13.47
N THR A 292 -16.89 4.94 13.23
CA THR A 292 -15.65 5.68 13.53
C THR A 292 -15.38 5.85 15.03
N GLU A 293 -16.42 6.01 15.86
CA GLU A 293 -16.26 6.15 17.32
C GLU A 293 -16.09 4.80 18.04
N LEU A 294 -16.74 3.73 17.58
CA LEU A 294 -16.83 2.47 18.30
C LEU A 294 -15.87 1.38 17.81
N SER A 295 -15.34 1.46 16.59
CA SER A 295 -14.30 0.53 16.12
C SER A 295 -12.97 0.67 16.88
N GLY A 296 -12.79 1.78 17.61
CA GLY A 296 -11.65 1.99 18.52
C GLY A 296 -10.30 1.90 17.81
N GLU A 297 -9.33 1.24 18.44
CA GLU A 297 -7.97 1.06 17.89
C GLU A 297 -7.89 0.03 16.75
N ARG A 298 -9.00 -0.61 16.37
CA ARG A 298 -9.00 -1.58 15.26
C ARG A 298 -8.86 -0.93 13.89
N ASN A 299 -9.09 0.39 13.83
CA ASN A 299 -8.74 1.23 12.69
C ASN A 299 -9.27 0.69 11.35
N TYR A 300 -10.58 0.47 11.24
CA TYR A 300 -11.19 0.13 9.96
C TYR A 300 -11.39 1.37 9.09
N ALA A 301 -11.20 1.25 7.78
CA ALA A 301 -11.65 2.27 6.84
C ALA A 301 -13.16 2.11 6.65
N ILE A 302 -13.88 3.23 6.60
CA ILE A 302 -15.35 3.25 6.60
C ILE A 302 -15.86 3.92 5.33
N VAL A 303 -16.85 3.31 4.70
CA VAL A 303 -17.67 3.88 3.63
C VAL A 303 -19.12 3.76 4.03
N ALA A 304 -19.81 4.87 4.30
CA ALA A 304 -21.24 4.88 4.58
C ALA A 304 -22.00 5.39 3.37
N LEU A 305 -22.86 4.55 2.79
CA LEU A 305 -23.64 4.90 1.61
C LEU A 305 -24.97 5.55 2.02
N GLN A 306 -25.25 6.72 1.45
CA GLN A 306 -26.59 7.29 1.44
C GLN A 306 -27.35 6.68 0.27
N TYR A 307 -28.38 5.89 0.56
CA TYR A 307 -29.17 5.17 -0.45
C TYR A 307 -30.67 5.49 -0.33
N ALA A 308 -30.99 6.58 0.35
CA ALA A 308 -32.32 7.15 0.41
C ALA A 308 -32.27 8.64 0.09
N GLU A 309 -33.39 9.17 -0.35
CA GLU A 309 -33.64 10.60 -0.50
C GLU A 309 -35.01 10.93 0.10
N GLU A 310 -35.17 12.16 0.52
CA GLU A 310 -36.46 12.71 0.93
C GLU A 310 -37.27 13.07 -0.31
N ASP A 311 -38.50 12.55 -0.39
CA ASP A 311 -39.47 12.99 -1.38
C ASP A 311 -39.92 14.42 -1.05
N PRO A 312 -39.59 15.41 -1.90
CA PRO A 312 -39.91 16.82 -1.64
C PRO A 312 -41.42 17.11 -1.62
N SER A 313 -42.25 16.14 -2.01
CA SER A 313 -43.72 16.25 -2.03
C SER A 313 -44.42 15.63 -0.82
N THR A 314 -43.78 14.69 -0.13
CA THR A 314 -44.39 13.92 0.97
C THR A 314 -43.59 13.96 2.26
N GLU A 315 -42.32 14.38 2.22
CA GLU A 315 -41.32 14.22 3.31
C GLU A 315 -41.07 12.74 3.67
N ASP A 316 -41.56 11.79 2.85
CA ASP A 316 -41.25 10.36 3.00
C ASP A 316 -39.89 10.04 2.38
N LEU A 317 -39.21 9.02 2.89
CA LEU A 317 -37.94 8.56 2.33
C LEU A 317 -38.16 7.57 1.18
N ILE A 318 -37.60 7.88 0.02
CA ILE A 318 -37.50 6.99 -1.15
C ILE A 318 -36.15 6.29 -1.06
N PHE A 319 -36.18 4.96 -1.02
CA PHE A 319 -34.98 4.12 -0.95
C PHE A 319 -34.67 3.54 -2.31
N ASP A 320 -33.38 3.46 -2.63
CA ASP A 320 -32.89 2.74 -3.80
C ASP A 320 -33.27 1.25 -3.71
N ASP A 321 -33.51 0.65 -4.88
CA ASP A 321 -33.63 -0.80 -4.96
C ASP A 321 -32.25 -1.48 -4.87
N SER A 322 -32.24 -2.81 -4.67
CA SER A 322 -31.00 -3.56 -4.47
C SER A 322 -30.06 -3.53 -5.66
N SER A 323 -30.55 -3.33 -6.89
CA SER A 323 -29.68 -3.21 -8.07
C SER A 323 -28.93 -1.88 -8.04
N GLN A 324 -29.66 -0.79 -7.77
CA GLN A 324 -29.07 0.55 -7.66
C GLN A 324 -28.12 0.65 -6.47
N ILE A 325 -28.46 0.06 -5.31
CA ILE A 325 -27.55 0.00 -4.15
C ILE A 325 -26.27 -0.74 -4.52
N TYR A 326 -26.37 -1.90 -5.19
CA TYR A 326 -25.20 -2.69 -5.58
C TYR A 326 -24.31 -1.96 -6.59
N GLU A 327 -24.90 -1.28 -7.57
CA GLU A 327 -24.18 -0.44 -8.54
C GLU A 327 -23.45 0.72 -7.85
N ASN A 328 -24.11 1.40 -6.91
CA ASN A 328 -23.51 2.50 -6.15
C ASN A 328 -22.36 2.02 -5.26
N LEU A 329 -22.50 0.86 -4.59
CA LEU A 329 -21.41 0.27 -3.80
C LEU A 329 -20.20 -0.09 -4.68
N ASN A 330 -20.42 -0.72 -5.83
CA ASN A 330 -19.32 -1.05 -6.75
C ASN A 330 -18.70 0.21 -7.37
N THR A 331 -19.49 1.24 -7.66
CA THR A 331 -18.97 2.52 -8.16
C THR A 331 -18.11 3.21 -7.09
N ALA A 332 -18.58 3.27 -5.85
CA ALA A 332 -17.81 3.82 -4.74
C ALA A 332 -16.50 3.05 -4.53
N LEU A 333 -16.54 1.71 -4.54
CA LEU A 333 -15.32 0.90 -4.45
C LEU A 333 -14.38 1.12 -5.63
N GLY A 334 -14.88 1.18 -6.86
CA GLY A 334 -14.07 1.43 -8.05
C GLY A 334 -13.40 2.80 -8.03
N GLN A 335 -14.09 3.83 -7.55
CA GLN A 335 -13.50 5.14 -7.30
C GLN A 335 -12.38 5.04 -6.25
N LEU A 336 -12.61 4.34 -5.15
CA LEU A 336 -11.58 4.14 -4.13
C LEU A 336 -10.40 3.33 -4.66
N GLN A 337 -10.58 2.25 -5.41
CA GLN A 337 -9.49 1.48 -6.03
C GLN A 337 -8.68 2.32 -7.02
N THR A 338 -9.34 3.25 -7.72
CA THR A 338 -8.66 4.15 -8.67
C THR A 338 -7.74 5.15 -7.96
N HIS A 339 -8.13 5.62 -6.77
CA HIS A 339 -7.48 6.77 -6.12
C HIS A 339 -6.77 6.45 -4.81
N CYS A 340 -7.13 5.35 -4.16
CA CYS A 340 -6.74 4.94 -2.82
C CYS A 340 -6.27 3.48 -2.82
N PRO A 341 -5.26 3.12 -2.01
CA PRO A 341 -4.69 1.76 -2.02
C PRO A 341 -5.55 0.79 -1.19
N VAL A 342 -6.71 0.43 -1.73
CA VAL A 342 -7.68 -0.51 -1.14
C VAL A 342 -7.74 -1.86 -1.87
N ASP A 343 -6.93 -2.07 -2.91
CA ASP A 343 -7.00 -3.25 -3.81
C ASP A 343 -6.74 -4.60 -3.10
N ASP A 344 -5.93 -4.60 -2.05
CA ASP A 344 -5.53 -5.77 -1.28
C ASP A 344 -6.32 -5.93 0.04
N VAL A 345 -7.35 -5.11 0.22
CA VAL A 345 -8.13 -5.03 1.45
C VAL A 345 -9.45 -5.77 1.31
N PRO A 346 -9.79 -6.70 2.23
CA PRO A 346 -11.09 -7.34 2.21
C PRO A 346 -12.19 -6.31 2.48
N VAL A 347 -13.22 -6.33 1.65
CA VAL A 347 -14.37 -5.44 1.74
C VAL A 347 -15.48 -6.14 2.51
N ILE A 348 -15.97 -5.51 3.56
CA ILE A 348 -17.01 -6.01 4.44
C ILE A 348 -18.27 -5.20 4.18
N LEU A 349 -19.39 -5.85 3.85
CA LEU A 349 -20.68 -5.19 3.76
C LEU A 349 -21.42 -5.32 5.09
N HIS A 350 -21.74 -4.20 5.71
CA HIS A 350 -22.60 -4.11 6.89
C HIS A 350 -23.94 -3.45 6.53
N GLY A 351 -25.03 -3.91 7.14
CA GLY A 351 -26.30 -3.20 7.08
C GLY A 351 -27.04 -3.28 8.40
N PHE A 352 -27.70 -2.18 8.78
CA PHE A 352 -28.54 -2.07 9.97
C PHE A 352 -30.03 -1.98 9.61
N SER A 353 -30.91 -2.72 10.29
CA SER A 353 -32.37 -2.66 10.10
C SER A 353 -32.79 -2.90 8.65
N ARG A 354 -33.42 -1.93 7.96
CA ARG A 354 -33.65 -2.00 6.51
C ARG A 354 -32.36 -2.27 5.72
N GLY A 355 -31.24 -1.64 6.09
CA GLY A 355 -29.93 -1.92 5.50
C GLY A 355 -29.51 -3.39 5.68
N SER A 356 -29.79 -3.98 6.84
CA SER A 356 -29.57 -5.41 7.11
C SER A 356 -30.40 -6.27 6.17
N ALA A 357 -31.69 -5.95 5.99
CA ALA A 357 -32.56 -6.66 5.06
C ALA A 357 -32.03 -6.64 3.62
N ARG A 358 -31.41 -5.53 3.18
CA ARG A 358 -30.81 -5.40 1.85
C ARG A 358 -29.55 -6.26 1.69
N THR A 359 -28.77 -6.50 2.75
CA THR A 359 -27.54 -7.33 2.66
C THR A 359 -27.79 -8.73 2.09
N PHE A 360 -28.97 -9.31 2.36
CA PHE A 360 -29.34 -10.63 1.85
C PHE A 360 -29.58 -10.64 0.35
N GLU A 361 -30.26 -9.65 -0.21
CA GLU A 361 -30.46 -9.56 -1.65
C GLU A 361 -29.15 -9.20 -2.36
N LEU A 362 -28.40 -8.25 -1.80
CA LEU A 362 -27.08 -7.84 -2.31
C LEU A 362 -26.09 -8.99 -2.33
N ALA A 363 -26.11 -9.89 -1.34
CA ALA A 363 -25.25 -11.06 -1.32
C ALA A 363 -25.54 -12.04 -2.47
N MET A 364 -26.81 -12.22 -2.86
CA MET A 364 -27.14 -13.04 -4.04
C MET A 364 -26.68 -12.36 -5.32
N THR A 365 -26.91 -11.05 -5.45
CA THR A 365 -26.41 -10.26 -6.59
C THR A 365 -24.90 -10.36 -6.71
N ASP A 366 -24.17 -10.24 -5.59
CA ASP A 366 -22.71 -10.32 -5.56
C ASP A 366 -22.16 -11.71 -5.88
N ARG A 367 -22.92 -12.77 -5.58
CA ARG A 367 -22.52 -14.15 -5.86
C ARG A 367 -22.98 -14.67 -7.22
N SER A 368 -23.89 -13.97 -7.88
CA SER A 368 -24.33 -14.32 -9.22
C SER A 368 -23.17 -14.33 -10.25
N ASP A 369 -23.42 -14.93 -11.42
CA ASP A 369 -22.45 -14.94 -12.52
C ASP A 369 -22.10 -13.53 -13.00
N GLU A 370 -23.06 -12.60 -12.92
CA GLU A 370 -22.90 -11.19 -13.29
C GLU A 370 -22.33 -10.32 -12.14
N GLY A 371 -22.29 -10.87 -10.91
CA GLY A 371 -21.77 -10.20 -9.72
C GLY A 371 -20.25 -10.10 -9.69
N THR A 372 -19.75 -8.99 -9.12
CA THR A 372 -18.31 -8.66 -9.01
C THR A 372 -17.58 -9.48 -7.95
N LYS A 373 -18.32 -10.15 -7.06
CA LYS A 373 -17.78 -10.98 -5.95
C LYS A 373 -16.87 -10.14 -5.04
N THR A 374 -17.31 -8.92 -4.78
CA THR A 374 -16.56 -7.88 -4.07
C THR A 374 -16.41 -8.18 -2.58
N PHE A 375 -17.49 -8.64 -1.94
CA PHE A 375 -17.55 -8.66 -0.49
C PHE A 375 -16.95 -9.94 0.08
N ALA A 376 -16.05 -9.81 1.05
CA ALA A 376 -15.50 -10.95 1.78
C ALA A 376 -16.53 -11.57 2.74
N THR A 377 -17.39 -10.73 3.32
CA THR A 377 -18.47 -11.14 4.23
C THR A 377 -19.60 -10.11 4.22
N PHE A 378 -20.77 -10.57 4.65
CA PHE A 378 -21.96 -9.78 4.91
C PHE A 378 -22.26 -9.77 6.42
N ILE A 379 -22.50 -8.60 7.00
CA ILE A 379 -22.90 -8.42 8.39
C ILE A 379 -24.31 -7.87 8.40
N SER A 380 -25.23 -8.61 9.01
CA SER A 380 -26.66 -8.29 9.07
C SER A 380 -27.04 -7.94 10.51
N ASP A 381 -27.13 -6.64 10.81
CA ASP A 381 -27.49 -6.07 12.12
C ASP A 381 -29.00 -5.83 12.19
N SER A 382 -29.72 -6.81 12.77
CA SER A 382 -31.15 -6.76 13.09
C SER A 382 -32.07 -6.29 11.96
N GLY A 383 -32.14 -7.08 10.88
CA GLY A 383 -33.20 -6.94 9.89
C GLY A 383 -33.12 -7.95 8.76
N THR A 384 -34.28 -8.40 8.27
CA THR A 384 -34.42 -9.60 7.43
C THR A 384 -35.34 -9.46 6.22
N GLY A 385 -36.04 -8.32 6.11
CA GLY A 385 -37.05 -8.10 5.07
C GLY A 385 -38.42 -8.68 5.38
N PHE A 386 -38.55 -9.61 6.35
CA PHE A 386 -39.84 -10.15 6.79
C PHE A 386 -40.77 -9.06 7.34
N ALA A 387 -40.24 -8.03 8.00
CA ALA A 387 -41.04 -6.90 8.47
C ALA A 387 -41.69 -6.13 7.31
N GLU A 388 -41.00 -6.00 6.17
CA GLU A 388 -41.48 -5.27 5.00
C GLU A 388 -42.61 -6.01 4.27
N THR A 389 -42.64 -7.33 4.39
CA THR A 389 -43.63 -8.23 3.78
C THR A 389 -44.73 -8.68 4.74
N GLY A 390 -44.78 -8.14 5.96
CA GLY A 390 -45.75 -8.57 6.98
C GLY A 390 -45.55 -10.01 7.46
N GLY A 391 -44.33 -10.53 7.40
CA GLY A 391 -43.93 -11.87 7.84
C GLY A 391 -43.81 -12.91 6.72
N GLU A 392 -44.17 -12.56 5.48
CA GLU A 392 -44.06 -13.44 4.31
C GLU A 392 -42.61 -13.50 3.79
N ILE A 393 -42.27 -14.54 3.01
CA ILE A 393 -40.93 -14.64 2.43
C ILE A 393 -40.68 -13.41 1.52
N PRO A 394 -39.57 -12.68 1.68
CA PRO A 394 -39.19 -11.60 0.76
C PRO A 394 -39.24 -12.06 -0.70
N PRO A 395 -39.79 -11.27 -1.64
CA PRO A 395 -39.95 -11.68 -3.04
C PRO A 395 -38.66 -12.17 -3.71
N PHE A 396 -37.51 -11.57 -3.36
CA PHE A 396 -36.21 -11.98 -3.90
C PHE A 396 -35.82 -13.43 -3.54
N LEU A 397 -36.41 -14.01 -2.49
CA LEU A 397 -36.16 -15.38 -2.03
C LEU A 397 -37.15 -16.40 -2.60
N GLU A 398 -38.28 -15.98 -3.17
CA GLU A 398 -39.33 -16.92 -3.62
C GLU A 398 -38.85 -17.83 -4.76
N ASP A 399 -38.04 -17.29 -5.67
CA ASP A 399 -37.50 -17.98 -6.85
C ASP A 399 -35.97 -18.16 -6.80
N ALA A 400 -35.35 -17.98 -5.62
CA ALA A 400 -33.90 -18.08 -5.48
C ALA A 400 -33.40 -19.50 -5.79
N PRO A 401 -32.36 -19.67 -6.64
CA PRO A 401 -31.80 -20.98 -6.92
C PRO A 401 -31.15 -21.58 -5.66
N PRO A 402 -31.07 -22.92 -5.53
CA PRO A 402 -30.54 -23.58 -4.32
C PRO A 402 -29.09 -23.23 -3.96
N ASP A 403 -28.35 -22.60 -4.85
CA ASP A 403 -26.97 -22.15 -4.70
C ASP A 403 -26.83 -20.62 -4.71
N ALA A 404 -27.93 -19.87 -4.52
CA ALA A 404 -27.95 -18.40 -4.56
C ALA A 404 -26.96 -17.73 -3.61
N TYR A 405 -26.62 -18.37 -2.48
CA TYR A 405 -25.61 -17.89 -1.54
C TYR A 405 -24.29 -18.65 -1.58
N SER A 406 -24.04 -19.45 -2.61
CA SER A 406 -22.79 -20.21 -2.74
C SER A 406 -21.56 -19.31 -2.60
N GLY A 407 -20.77 -19.51 -1.55
CA GLY A 407 -19.58 -18.71 -1.24
C GLY A 407 -19.86 -17.36 -0.54
N ALA A 408 -21.12 -17.04 -0.22
CA ALA A 408 -21.45 -15.95 0.69
C ALA A 408 -21.24 -16.38 2.15
N ARG A 409 -20.70 -15.47 2.94
CA ARG A 409 -20.39 -15.63 4.36
C ARG A 409 -21.11 -14.57 5.15
N PHE A 410 -21.81 -14.97 6.20
CA PHE A 410 -22.68 -14.10 6.98
C PHE A 410 -22.28 -14.10 8.45
N TRP A 411 -22.34 -12.92 9.05
CA TRP A 411 -22.37 -12.72 10.49
C TRP A 411 -23.69 -12.04 10.85
N LEU A 412 -24.47 -12.66 11.71
CA LEU A 412 -25.83 -12.23 12.00
C LEU A 412 -25.93 -11.71 13.44
N TYR A 413 -26.68 -10.63 13.64
CA TYR A 413 -27.01 -10.12 14.98
C TYR A 413 -28.51 -9.95 15.17
N CYS A 414 -28.96 -10.25 16.39
CA CYS A 414 -30.28 -9.85 16.86
C CYS A 414 -30.27 -9.53 18.37
N GLY A 415 -31.06 -8.55 18.78
CA GLY A 415 -31.33 -8.26 20.19
C GLY A 415 -32.64 -8.91 20.66
N GLU A 416 -32.64 -9.62 21.79
CA GLU A 416 -33.86 -10.27 22.30
C GLU A 416 -34.91 -9.26 22.81
N GLN A 417 -34.52 -8.01 23.06
CA GLN A 417 -35.43 -6.93 23.44
C GLN A 417 -35.93 -6.12 22.24
N ASP A 418 -35.58 -6.53 21.02
CA ASP A 418 -36.10 -5.93 19.81
C ASP A 418 -37.58 -6.30 19.62
N HIS A 419 -38.41 -5.27 19.48
CA HIS A 419 -39.85 -5.40 19.28
C HIS A 419 -40.33 -4.70 18.00
N GLU A 420 -39.41 -4.25 17.14
CA GLU A 420 -39.70 -3.51 15.90
C GLU A 420 -40.00 -4.44 14.70
N GLY A 421 -40.55 -5.63 14.97
CA GLY A 421 -40.90 -6.60 13.92
C GLY A 421 -39.71 -7.26 13.23
N GLN A 422 -38.49 -7.09 13.76
CA GLN A 422 -37.24 -7.67 13.26
C GLN A 422 -36.62 -8.55 14.34
N THR A 423 -37.38 -9.56 14.76
CA THR A 423 -37.06 -10.34 15.97
C THR A 423 -35.91 -11.32 15.76
N CYS A 424 -35.33 -11.81 16.85
CA CYS A 424 -34.38 -12.93 16.78
C CYS A 424 -34.96 -14.17 16.07
N ILE A 425 -36.27 -14.41 16.15
CA ILE A 425 -36.94 -15.51 15.45
C ILE A 425 -36.89 -15.30 13.93
N ASP A 426 -37.05 -14.07 13.47
CA ASP A 426 -36.97 -13.74 12.05
C ASP A 426 -35.53 -13.90 11.54
N MET A 427 -34.54 -13.51 12.34
CA MET A 427 -33.13 -13.71 12.02
C MET A 427 -32.74 -15.20 12.02
N GLU A 428 -33.26 -16.01 12.95
CA GLU A 428 -33.12 -17.48 12.94
C GLU A 428 -33.74 -18.10 11.69
N ARG A 429 -34.91 -17.62 11.26
CA ARG A 429 -35.53 -18.06 10.02
C ARG A 429 -34.68 -17.71 8.81
N MET A 430 -34.12 -16.49 8.77
CA MET A 430 -33.23 -16.08 7.69
C MET A 430 -31.92 -16.89 7.69
N ALA A 431 -31.36 -17.17 8.86
CA ALA A 431 -30.21 -18.05 9.02
C ALA A 431 -30.45 -19.42 8.37
N GLN A 432 -31.62 -20.02 8.60
CA GLN A 432 -31.96 -21.29 7.96
C GLN A 432 -32.05 -21.16 6.43
N ILE A 433 -32.64 -20.08 5.91
CA ILE A 433 -32.73 -19.84 4.46
C ILE A 433 -31.33 -19.68 3.85
N ILE A 434 -30.41 -18.98 4.53
CA ILE A 434 -29.03 -18.82 4.06
C ILE A 434 -28.37 -20.19 3.89
N LEU A 435 -28.51 -21.07 4.88
CA LEU A 435 -27.95 -22.43 4.83
C LEU A 435 -28.61 -23.28 3.73
N ASP A 436 -29.94 -23.17 3.57
CA ASP A 436 -30.69 -23.91 2.56
C ASP A 436 -30.32 -23.49 1.12
N LEU A 437 -29.89 -22.24 0.94
CA LEU A 437 -29.41 -21.67 -0.33
C LEU A 437 -27.87 -21.70 -0.46
N ASN A 438 -27.21 -22.57 0.28
CA ASN A 438 -25.76 -22.87 0.22
C ASN A 438 -24.82 -21.72 0.68
N GLY A 439 -25.31 -20.82 1.54
CA GLY A 439 -24.50 -19.83 2.23
C GLY A 439 -23.84 -20.38 3.51
N THR A 440 -22.90 -19.62 4.05
CA THR A 440 -22.24 -19.93 5.33
C THR A 440 -22.59 -18.88 6.37
N ILE A 441 -22.89 -19.33 7.59
CA ILE A 441 -23.02 -18.48 8.77
C ILE A 441 -21.78 -18.70 9.61
N ASP A 442 -20.91 -17.71 9.66
CA ASP A 442 -19.69 -17.77 10.46
C ASP A 442 -19.97 -17.56 11.95
N ASP A 443 -20.95 -16.71 12.26
CA ASP A 443 -21.47 -16.58 13.61
C ASP A 443 -22.91 -16.00 13.60
N PHE A 444 -23.64 -16.26 14.67
CA PHE A 444 -24.96 -15.68 14.93
C PHE A 444 -25.03 -15.25 16.39
N TYR A 445 -24.88 -13.94 16.60
CA TYR A 445 -24.85 -13.34 17.92
C TYR A 445 -26.25 -12.90 18.37
N THR A 446 -26.81 -13.65 19.31
CA THR A 446 -28.04 -13.27 20.04
C THR A 446 -27.66 -12.51 21.30
N ASN A 447 -28.14 -11.27 21.44
CA ASN A 447 -27.90 -10.43 22.61
C ASN A 447 -29.13 -10.40 23.54
N PRO A 448 -29.10 -11.09 24.71
CA PRO A 448 -30.27 -11.15 25.61
C PRO A 448 -30.69 -9.80 26.18
N THR A 449 -29.76 -8.85 26.24
CA THR A 449 -30.02 -7.48 26.71
C THR A 449 -30.02 -6.46 25.58
N GLY A 450 -29.81 -6.89 24.34
CA GLY A 450 -29.72 -6.02 23.18
C GLY A 450 -31.09 -5.61 22.66
N GLY A 451 -31.18 -4.37 22.19
CA GLY A 451 -32.31 -3.86 21.42
C GLY A 451 -32.06 -3.93 19.91
N HIS A 452 -32.72 -3.04 19.17
CA HIS A 452 -32.77 -3.10 17.71
C HIS A 452 -31.39 -3.00 17.03
N GLY A 453 -30.49 -2.09 17.40
CA GLY A 453 -29.17 -1.98 16.74
C GLY A 453 -28.00 -2.43 17.61
N ILE A 454 -27.03 -3.15 17.04
CA ILE A 454 -25.81 -3.57 17.77
C ILE A 454 -25.02 -2.37 18.28
N PHE A 455 -24.93 -1.31 17.48
CA PHE A 455 -24.20 -0.07 17.82
C PHE A 455 -24.85 0.71 18.97
N LEU A 456 -26.13 0.49 19.26
CA LEU A 456 -26.83 1.13 20.37
C LEU A 456 -26.46 0.53 21.74
N THR A 457 -25.65 -0.52 21.75
CA THR A 457 -25.23 -1.22 22.98
C THR A 457 -23.83 -0.85 23.46
N GLY A 458 -23.07 -0.08 22.67
CA GLY A 458 -21.70 0.32 22.98
C GLY A 458 -21.56 1.80 23.34
N GLU A 459 -20.49 2.13 24.05
CA GLU A 459 -20.06 3.51 24.31
C GLU A 459 -18.64 3.74 23.74
N PRO A 460 -18.27 4.97 23.35
CA PRO A 460 -16.91 5.25 22.89
C PRO A 460 -15.85 4.80 23.92
N GLY A 461 -14.94 3.91 23.49
CA GLY A 461 -13.91 3.31 24.34
C GLY A 461 -14.33 2.05 25.11
N ASP A 462 -15.63 1.72 25.14
CA ASP A 462 -16.17 0.45 25.63
C ASP A 462 -17.28 -0.04 24.69
N PRO A 463 -16.92 -0.75 23.60
CA PRO A 463 -17.89 -1.21 22.62
C PRO A 463 -18.86 -2.26 23.18
N GLY A 464 -18.61 -2.81 24.38
CA GLY A 464 -19.42 -3.88 24.94
C GLY A 464 -19.25 -5.21 24.21
N PRO A 465 -19.91 -6.28 24.68
CA PRO A 465 -19.63 -7.65 24.26
C PRO A 465 -20.07 -7.95 22.82
N ALA A 466 -21.21 -7.41 22.36
CA ALA A 466 -21.72 -7.69 21.03
C ALA A 466 -20.84 -7.08 19.92
N LEU A 467 -20.50 -5.80 20.04
CA LEU A 467 -19.57 -5.16 19.12
C LEU A 467 -18.17 -5.76 19.23
N THR A 468 -17.71 -6.13 20.43
CA THR A 468 -16.42 -6.84 20.57
C THR A 468 -16.42 -8.14 19.76
N ALA A 469 -17.47 -8.96 19.85
CA ALA A 469 -17.59 -10.18 19.07
C ALA A 469 -17.64 -9.91 17.55
N LEU A 470 -18.38 -8.89 17.12
CA LEU A 470 -18.42 -8.47 15.71
C LEU A 470 -17.02 -8.10 15.21
N PHE A 471 -16.32 -7.27 15.96
CA PHE A 471 -15.02 -6.78 15.56
C PHE A 471 -13.95 -7.89 15.59
N ASP A 472 -13.98 -8.76 16.60
CA ASP A 472 -13.10 -9.94 16.65
C ASP A 472 -13.33 -10.84 15.42
N TYR A 473 -14.58 -10.99 14.97
CA TYR A 473 -14.90 -11.68 13.72
C TYR A 473 -14.29 -10.99 12.50
N ILE A 474 -14.47 -9.68 12.34
CA ILE A 474 -13.89 -8.90 11.23
C ILE A 474 -12.37 -9.04 11.20
N ASP A 475 -11.71 -9.06 12.36
CA ASP A 475 -10.26 -9.21 12.46
C ASP A 475 -9.75 -10.58 11.99
N THR A 476 -10.60 -11.63 11.97
CA THR A 476 -10.25 -12.94 11.39
C THR A 476 -10.22 -12.96 9.86
N ILE A 477 -10.71 -11.90 9.21
CA ILE A 477 -10.76 -11.81 7.75
C ILE A 477 -9.40 -11.38 7.24
N GLU A 478 -8.51 -12.35 6.98
CA GLU A 478 -7.14 -12.08 6.55
C GLU A 478 -7.07 -11.25 5.26
N PRO A 479 -6.23 -10.18 5.20
CA PRO A 479 -5.94 -9.48 3.96
C PRO A 479 -5.01 -10.31 3.06
N ALA A 480 -4.85 -9.88 1.81
CA ALA A 480 -3.64 -10.26 1.07
C ALA A 480 -2.45 -9.55 1.74
N ALA A 481 -1.46 -10.29 2.24
CA ALA A 481 -0.41 -9.75 3.11
C ALA A 481 0.37 -8.56 2.49
N PRO A 482 0.58 -7.44 3.21
CA PRO A 482 1.40 -6.34 2.72
C PRO A 482 2.90 -6.71 2.80
N GLY A 483 3.59 -6.63 1.66
CA GLY A 483 5.01 -6.98 1.52
C GLY A 483 5.98 -5.82 1.78
N PHE A 484 7.21 -6.15 2.17
CA PHE A 484 8.38 -5.27 2.12
C PHE A 484 8.59 -4.67 0.72
N ARG A 485 9.25 -3.50 0.64
CA ARG A 485 9.54 -2.84 -0.64
C ARG A 485 11.00 -2.93 -1.00
N VAL A 486 11.27 -3.26 -2.26
CA VAL A 486 12.62 -3.49 -2.77
C VAL A 486 12.80 -2.68 -4.04
N PHE A 487 13.84 -1.84 -4.07
CA PHE A 487 14.18 -1.01 -5.21
C PHE A 487 15.57 -1.39 -5.70
N LEU A 488 15.69 -1.72 -6.99
CA LEU A 488 16.96 -2.14 -7.60
C LEU A 488 17.12 -1.50 -8.98
N PRO A 489 18.14 -0.68 -9.26
CA PRO A 489 18.66 -0.49 -10.60
C PRO A 489 19.45 -1.72 -11.06
N ALA A 490 19.50 -1.91 -12.37
CA ALA A 490 20.59 -2.65 -13.01
C ALA A 490 21.22 -1.80 -14.11
N VAL A 491 22.54 -1.84 -14.15
CA VAL A 491 23.35 -1.12 -15.12
C VAL A 491 24.13 -2.14 -15.95
N MET A 492 24.05 -2.00 -17.26
CA MET A 492 24.84 -2.76 -18.22
C MET A 492 25.93 -1.87 -18.80
N VAL A 493 27.18 -2.33 -18.69
CA VAL A 493 28.37 -1.59 -19.15
C VAL A 493 29.25 -2.44 -20.05
N ASP A 494 29.98 -1.76 -20.93
CA ASP A 494 31.09 -2.30 -21.71
C ASP A 494 32.41 -1.89 -21.07
N TYR A 495 33.29 -2.85 -20.82
CA TYR A 495 34.64 -2.61 -20.34
C TYR A 495 35.65 -2.78 -21.47
N HIS A 496 36.39 -1.69 -21.74
CA HIS A 496 37.47 -1.66 -22.71
C HIS A 496 38.80 -1.52 -21.98
N PHE A 497 39.75 -2.39 -22.28
CA PHE A 497 41.12 -2.34 -21.76
C PHE A 497 42.06 -1.60 -22.70
#